data_AF-A0A844HG74-F1
#
_entry.id   AF-A0A844HG74-F1
#
_cell.length_a   1.000
_cell.length_b   1.000
_cell.length_c   1.000
_cell.angle_alpha   90.00
_cell.angle_beta   90.00
_cell.angle_gamma   90.00
#
_symmetry.space_group_name_H-M   'P 1'
#
loop_
_entity.id
_entity.type
_entity.pdbx_description
1 polymer ?
#
loop_
_entity_poly.entity_id
_entity_poly.type
_entity_poly.pdbx_seq_one_letter_code
_entity_poly.pdbx_strand_id
1 'polypeptide(L)'
;MPHSNKFDSPSLNRVGSILQNSPSTLPESGGLSSFYVRYMKRPLDILAVLIAAPIVIPVVLILVLMIWAHGDRPFYSQLRVGRSGRSFRLWKMRTMVENAEARLAEHLASDEVARAEWDATQKLKQDPRITPVGHFLRKSSLDELPQLWNVLRGDMSIVGPRPMMLEQAQLYPGADYYHLRPGVTGLWQISDRNDSTFAARANFDAKYANELSWSNDLSIVARTVTVVLRCTGY
;
A
#
# COMPACT_ATOMS: atom_id res chain seq x y z
N MET A 1 -34.43 -11.76 -12.98
CA MET A 1 -34.35 -11.06 -14.28
C MET A 1 -33.76 -9.67 -14.05
N PRO A 2 -32.91 -9.17 -14.94
CA PRO A 2 -31.44 -9.24 -14.86
C PRO A 2 -30.81 -8.04 -14.12
N HIS A 3 -29.73 -8.33 -13.39
CA HIS A 3 -28.79 -7.34 -12.86
C HIS A 3 -28.06 -6.67 -14.03
N SER A 4 -28.25 -5.36 -14.19
CA SER A 4 -27.51 -4.57 -15.17
C SER A 4 -26.06 -4.39 -14.72
N ASN A 5 -25.12 -5.06 -15.39
CA ASN A 5 -23.72 -4.67 -15.40
C ASN A 5 -23.62 -3.29 -16.05
N LYS A 6 -23.51 -2.23 -15.23
CA LYS A 6 -23.06 -0.90 -15.66
C LYS A 6 -21.76 -0.57 -14.95
N PHE A 7 -20.67 -1.17 -15.41
CA PHE A 7 -19.32 -0.70 -15.13
C PHE A 7 -18.48 -0.77 -16.41
N ASP A 8 -19.01 -0.20 -17.49
CA ASP A 8 -18.20 0.28 -18.60
C ASP A 8 -17.74 1.69 -18.24
N SER A 9 -16.70 1.79 -17.41
CA SER A 9 -16.10 3.07 -17.03
C SER A 9 -15.04 3.47 -18.07
N PRO A 10 -15.14 4.66 -18.71
CA PRO A 10 -14.16 5.15 -19.68
C PRO A 10 -12.74 5.36 -19.11
N SER A 11 -12.54 5.18 -17.81
CA SER A 11 -11.25 5.22 -17.12
C SER A 11 -10.35 4.01 -17.42
N LEU A 12 -10.91 2.82 -17.65
CA LEU A 12 -10.13 1.61 -18.00
C LEU A 12 -9.49 1.74 -19.39
N ASN A 13 -10.24 2.28 -20.36
CA ASN A 13 -9.73 2.55 -21.70
C ASN A 13 -8.68 3.66 -21.71
N ARG A 14 -8.78 4.63 -20.78
CA ARG A 14 -7.80 5.72 -20.67
C ARG A 14 -6.46 5.25 -20.08
N VAL A 15 -6.47 4.34 -19.10
CA VAL A 15 -5.23 3.72 -18.58
C VAL A 15 -4.55 2.85 -19.66
N GLY A 16 -5.34 2.11 -20.45
CA GLY A 16 -4.82 1.40 -21.63
C GLY A 16 -4.17 2.34 -22.66
N SER A 17 -4.78 3.52 -22.89
CA SER A 17 -4.26 4.52 -23.84
C SER A 17 -2.98 5.24 -23.37
N ILE A 18 -2.79 5.42 -22.06
CA ILE A 18 -1.54 5.99 -21.50
C ILE A 18 -0.37 5.01 -21.70
N LEU A 19 -0.62 3.71 -21.60
CA LEU A 19 0.37 2.67 -21.90
C LEU A 19 0.66 2.54 -23.41
N GLN A 20 -0.31 2.88 -24.27
CA GLN A 20 -0.15 2.82 -25.74
C GLN A 20 0.56 4.06 -26.33
N ASN A 21 0.46 5.22 -25.69
CA ASN A 21 1.07 6.48 -26.17
C ASN A 21 2.36 6.86 -25.44
N SER A 22 2.87 6.02 -24.54
CA SER A 22 4.20 6.21 -23.96
C SER A 22 5.26 5.77 -24.98
N PRO A 23 6.25 6.61 -25.34
CA PRO A 23 7.34 6.18 -26.21
C PRO A 23 8.00 4.95 -25.60
N SER A 24 8.13 3.90 -26.41
CA SER A 24 8.63 2.56 -26.05
C SER A 24 10.13 2.51 -25.74
N THR A 25 10.68 3.59 -25.16
CA THR A 25 12.12 3.80 -25.01
C THR A 25 12.48 4.47 -23.68
N LEU A 26 11.77 4.16 -22.60
CA LEU A 26 12.39 4.33 -21.28
C LEU A 26 13.37 3.15 -21.12
N PRO A 27 14.67 3.39 -20.92
CA PRO A 27 15.61 2.31 -20.68
C PRO A 27 15.11 1.51 -19.48
N GLU A 28 14.98 0.19 -19.61
CA GLU A 28 14.70 -0.66 -18.45
C GLU A 28 15.78 -0.36 -17.40
N SER A 29 15.37 0.14 -16.24
CA SER A 29 16.30 0.42 -15.14
C SER A 29 17.13 -0.85 -14.88
N GLY A 30 18.45 -0.74 -14.82
CA GLY A 30 19.35 -1.90 -14.86
C GLY A 30 19.07 -2.97 -13.80
N GLY A 31 18.49 -2.59 -12.64
CA GLY A 31 18.07 -3.52 -11.60
C GLY A 31 16.93 -4.46 -12.02
N LEU A 32 15.99 -4.01 -12.86
CA LEU A 32 14.81 -4.79 -13.26
C LEU A 32 15.13 -6.01 -14.13
N SER A 33 16.25 -5.97 -14.86
CA SER A 33 16.68 -7.06 -15.74
C SER A 33 17.55 -8.11 -15.03
N SER A 34 17.90 -7.87 -13.75
CA SER A 34 18.77 -8.73 -12.95
C SER A 34 18.22 -10.15 -12.77
N PHE A 35 19.13 -11.14 -12.69
CA PHE A 35 18.83 -12.53 -12.36
C PHE A 35 18.00 -12.63 -11.07
N TYR A 36 18.32 -11.80 -10.07
CA TYR A 36 17.60 -11.74 -8.82
C TYR A 36 16.11 -11.44 -9.02
N VAL A 37 15.78 -10.40 -9.79
CA VAL A 37 14.40 -9.95 -10.02
C VAL A 37 13.61 -10.99 -10.81
N ARG A 38 14.24 -11.57 -11.83
CA ARG A 38 13.60 -12.50 -12.75
C ARG A 38 13.31 -13.85 -12.08
N TYR A 39 14.21 -14.35 -11.24
CA TYR A 39 14.14 -15.74 -10.77
C TYR A 39 14.09 -15.89 -9.24
N MET A 40 14.70 -15.00 -8.46
CA MET A 40 14.86 -15.21 -7.02
C MET A 40 13.88 -14.42 -6.16
N LYS A 41 13.56 -13.18 -6.53
CA LYS A 41 12.75 -12.27 -5.71
C LYS A 41 11.40 -12.88 -5.35
N ARG A 42 10.72 -13.50 -6.32
CA ARG A 42 9.40 -14.09 -6.09
C ARG A 42 9.42 -15.33 -5.17
N PRO A 43 10.29 -16.33 -5.39
CA PRO A 43 10.45 -17.43 -4.43
C PRO A 43 10.82 -16.97 -3.02
N LEU A 44 11.70 -15.97 -2.90
CA LEU A 44 12.12 -15.42 -1.60
C LEU A 44 10.97 -14.70 -0.88
N ASP A 45 10.14 -13.94 -1.60
CA ASP A 45 8.92 -13.35 -1.04
C ASP A 45 8.01 -14.41 -0.43
N ILE A 46 7.75 -15.49 -1.18
CA ILE A 46 6.90 -16.59 -0.72
C ILE A 46 7.53 -17.27 0.50
N LEU A 47 8.81 -17.61 0.43
CA LEU A 47 9.54 -18.24 1.53
C LEU A 47 9.49 -17.39 2.80
N ALA A 48 9.70 -16.07 2.69
CA ALA A 48 9.63 -15.16 3.82
C ALA A 48 8.23 -15.14 4.46
N VAL A 49 7.16 -15.12 3.66
CA VAL A 49 5.79 -15.21 4.20
C VAL A 49 5.54 -16.55 4.89
N LEU A 50 5.99 -17.67 4.29
CA LEU A 50 5.82 -18.99 4.88
C LEU A 50 6.57 -19.14 6.21
N ILE A 51 7.79 -18.57 6.32
CA ILE A 51 8.56 -18.54 7.56
C ILE A 51 7.86 -17.67 8.62
N ALA A 52 7.27 -16.54 8.23
CA ALA A 52 6.55 -15.66 9.15
C ALA A 52 5.16 -16.18 9.56
N ALA A 53 4.54 -17.04 8.76
CA ALA A 53 3.15 -17.49 8.92
C ALA A 53 2.84 -18.10 10.31
N PRO A 54 3.69 -18.96 10.92
CA PRO A 54 3.43 -19.50 12.25
C PRO A 54 3.26 -18.45 13.35
N ILE A 55 3.85 -17.26 13.18
CA ILE A 55 3.74 -16.13 14.11
C ILE A 55 2.60 -15.20 13.68
N VAL A 56 2.53 -14.87 12.38
CA VAL A 56 1.56 -13.91 11.86
C VAL A 56 0.13 -14.42 11.99
N ILE A 57 -0.12 -15.71 11.74
CA ILE A 57 -1.48 -16.27 11.80
C ILE A 57 -2.09 -16.15 13.22
N PRO A 58 -1.42 -16.58 14.30
CA PRO A 58 -1.91 -16.35 15.66
C PRO A 58 -2.13 -14.88 15.99
N VAL A 59 -1.20 -14.00 15.59
CA VAL A 59 -1.35 -12.55 15.83
C VAL A 59 -2.59 -12.02 15.13
N VAL A 60 -2.78 -12.30 13.83
CA VAL A 60 -3.97 -11.88 13.08
C VAL A 60 -5.24 -12.42 13.72
N LEU A 61 -5.25 -13.66 14.21
CA LEU A 61 -6.40 -14.23 14.90
C LEU A 61 -6.76 -13.46 16.18
N ILE A 62 -5.77 -13.09 16.99
CA ILE A 62 -5.99 -12.25 18.18
C ILE A 62 -6.57 -10.89 17.77
N LEU A 63 -6.02 -10.25 16.75
CA LEU A 63 -6.51 -8.96 16.26
C LEU A 63 -7.93 -9.05 15.71
N VAL A 64 -8.28 -10.15 15.03
CA VAL A 64 -9.65 -10.44 14.58
C VAL A 64 -10.61 -10.47 15.78
N LEU A 65 -10.26 -11.22 16.83
CA LEU A 65 -11.10 -11.32 18.03
C LEU A 65 -11.25 -9.97 18.74
N MET A 66 -10.17 -9.17 18.83
CA MET A 66 -10.22 -7.82 19.40
C MET A 66 -11.18 -6.93 18.63
N ILE A 67 -11.09 -6.88 17.30
CA ILE A 67 -11.97 -6.02 16.49
C ILE A 67 -13.43 -6.50 16.55
N TRP A 68 -13.66 -7.82 16.51
CA TRP A 68 -15.01 -8.39 16.65
C TRP A 68 -15.66 -8.06 18.00
N ALA A 69 -14.88 -8.07 19.09
CA ALA A 69 -15.40 -7.70 20.41
C ALA A 69 -15.92 -6.25 20.46
N HIS A 70 -15.47 -5.38 19.55
CA HIS A 70 -15.96 -4.01 19.39
C HIS A 70 -17.10 -3.87 18.36
N GLY A 71 -17.63 -4.97 17.82
CA GLY A 71 -18.78 -4.97 16.91
C GLY A 71 -18.44 -4.70 15.44
N ASP A 72 -17.16 -4.54 15.11
CA ASP A 72 -16.68 -4.20 13.76
C ASP A 72 -16.27 -5.45 12.96
N ARG A 73 -16.37 -5.36 11.62
CA ARG A 73 -15.79 -6.39 10.74
C ARG A 73 -14.25 -6.28 10.72
N PRO A 74 -13.49 -7.35 11.03
CA PRO A 74 -12.06 -7.27 11.31
C PRO A 74 -11.22 -6.92 10.09
N PHE A 75 -11.70 -7.26 8.89
CA PHE A 75 -11.00 -6.97 7.65
C PHE A 75 -11.62 -5.79 6.90
N TYR A 76 -10.73 -5.01 6.30
CA TYR A 76 -11.05 -3.98 5.33
C TYR A 76 -10.26 -4.25 4.04
N SER A 77 -10.86 -3.92 2.90
CA SER A 77 -10.23 -4.12 1.60
C SER A 77 -10.47 -2.95 0.68
N GLN A 78 -9.45 -2.56 -0.09
CA GLN A 78 -9.53 -1.46 -1.04
C GLN A 78 -8.83 -1.83 -2.35
N LEU A 79 -9.34 -1.33 -3.49
CA LEU A 79 -8.64 -1.47 -4.76
C LEU A 79 -7.40 -0.57 -4.80
N ARG A 80 -6.31 -1.12 -5.31
CA ARG A 80 -5.03 -0.45 -5.46
C ARG A 80 -4.45 -0.72 -6.84
N VAL A 81 -3.66 0.21 -7.33
CA VAL A 81 -2.84 0.03 -8.54
C VAL A 81 -1.74 -0.98 -8.23
N GLY A 82 -1.47 -1.87 -9.16
CA GLY A 82 -0.42 -2.88 -9.08
C GLY A 82 0.50 -2.86 -10.29
N ARG A 83 1.31 -3.91 -10.43
CA ARG A 83 2.25 -4.05 -11.54
C ARG A 83 1.50 -3.97 -12.88
N SER A 84 2.11 -3.27 -13.84
CA SER A 84 1.57 -3.04 -15.19
C SER A 84 0.22 -2.31 -15.17
N GLY A 85 -0.06 -1.55 -14.11
CA GLY A 85 -1.30 -0.78 -13.95
C GLY A 85 -2.52 -1.61 -13.56
N ARG A 86 -2.36 -2.93 -13.34
CA ARG A 86 -3.48 -3.81 -12.98
C ARG A 86 -3.98 -3.49 -11.58
N SER A 87 -5.30 -3.35 -11.41
CA SER A 87 -5.89 -3.18 -10.10
C SER A 87 -5.92 -4.51 -9.32
N PHE A 88 -5.62 -4.47 -8.03
CA PHE A 88 -5.81 -5.61 -7.12
C PHE A 88 -6.45 -5.17 -5.81
N ARG A 89 -6.98 -6.14 -5.07
CA ARG A 89 -7.63 -5.89 -3.77
C ARG A 89 -6.61 -6.03 -2.64
N LEU A 90 -6.24 -4.91 -2.03
CA LEU A 90 -5.35 -4.85 -0.86
C LEU A 90 -6.14 -5.21 0.41
N TRP A 91 -5.60 -6.09 1.25
CA TRP A 91 -6.21 -6.49 2.52
C TRP A 91 -5.55 -5.82 3.71
N LYS A 92 -6.34 -5.40 4.69
CA LYS A 92 -5.90 -4.82 5.96
C LYS A 92 -6.80 -5.23 7.11
N MET A 93 -6.31 -5.07 8.34
CA MET A 93 -7.20 -5.01 9.50
C MET A 93 -7.98 -3.70 9.47
N ARG A 94 -9.24 -3.73 9.87
CA ARG A 94 -10.06 -2.53 10.01
C ARG A 94 -9.56 -1.71 11.18
N THR A 95 -9.23 -0.45 10.92
CA THR A 95 -8.82 0.51 11.96
C THR A 95 -9.80 1.68 12.11
N MET A 96 -10.81 1.75 11.24
CA MET A 96 -11.79 2.82 11.20
C MET A 96 -13.20 2.26 11.39
N VAL A 97 -14.09 3.06 11.97
CA VAL A 97 -15.52 2.76 12.09
C VAL A 97 -16.18 2.53 10.72
N GLU A 98 -17.27 1.76 10.66
CA GLU A 98 -17.93 1.44 9.39
C GLU A 98 -18.46 2.67 8.64
N ASN A 99 -18.94 3.69 9.35
CA ASN A 99 -19.44 4.95 8.78
C ASN A 99 -18.34 6.03 8.64
N ALA A 100 -17.10 5.62 8.38
CA ALA A 100 -15.93 6.47 8.27
C ALA A 100 -16.15 7.71 7.36
N GLU A 101 -16.76 7.54 6.19
CA GLU A 101 -16.98 8.63 5.23
C GLU A 101 -17.93 9.71 5.77
N ALA A 102 -19.05 9.30 6.37
CA ALA A 102 -19.99 10.23 7.00
C ALA A 102 -19.34 10.97 8.19
N ARG A 103 -18.59 10.24 9.02
CA ARG A 103 -17.84 10.83 10.15
C ARG A 103 -16.78 11.84 9.70
N LEU A 104 -16.09 11.57 8.60
CA LEU A 104 -15.15 12.55 8.04
C LEU A 104 -15.89 13.79 7.55
N ALA A 105 -16.97 13.63 6.78
CA ALA A 105 -17.72 14.75 6.23
C ALA A 105 -18.27 15.67 7.32
N GLU A 106 -18.84 15.10 8.38
CA GLU A 106 -19.30 15.81 9.57
C GLU A 106 -18.16 16.57 10.25
N HIS A 107 -17.04 15.91 10.52
CA HIS A 107 -15.89 16.52 11.18
C HIS A 107 -15.31 17.69 10.38
N LEU A 108 -15.07 17.49 9.08
CA LEU A 108 -14.54 18.53 8.20
C LEU A 108 -15.53 19.66 7.93
N ALA A 109 -16.83 19.47 8.20
CA ALA A 109 -17.83 20.54 8.14
C ALA A 109 -17.83 21.38 9.43
N SER A 110 -17.46 20.77 10.55
CA SER A 110 -17.40 21.42 11.87
C SER A 110 -16.05 22.04 12.22
N ASP A 111 -14.97 21.70 11.50
CA ASP A 111 -13.60 22.09 11.83
C ASP A 111 -12.83 22.57 10.58
N GLU A 112 -12.60 23.88 10.49
CA GLU A 112 -11.87 24.52 9.38
C GLU A 112 -10.38 24.15 9.36
N VAL A 113 -9.78 23.90 10.53
CA VAL A 113 -8.36 23.51 10.62
C VAL A 113 -8.18 22.09 10.09
N ALA A 114 -9.07 21.17 10.48
CA ALA A 114 -9.10 19.81 9.93
C ALA A 114 -9.39 19.81 8.42
N ARG A 115 -10.27 20.70 7.94
CA ARG A 115 -10.51 20.88 6.49
C ARG A 115 -9.24 21.26 5.74
N ALA A 116 -8.52 22.28 6.22
CA ALA A 116 -7.27 22.71 5.60
C ALA A 116 -6.20 21.62 5.59
N GLU A 117 -6.06 20.86 6.68
CA GLU A 117 -5.12 19.72 6.77
C GLU A 117 -5.49 18.62 5.76
N TRP A 118 -6.79 18.29 5.67
CA TRP A 118 -7.29 17.29 4.72
C TRP A 118 -7.05 17.70 3.27
N ASP A 119 -7.35 18.95 2.91
CA ASP A 119 -7.17 19.44 1.54
C ASP A 119 -5.69 19.44 1.13
N ALA A 120 -4.78 19.73 2.06
CA ALA A 120 -3.34 19.71 1.81
C ALA A 120 -2.74 18.30 1.71
N THR A 121 -3.15 17.38 2.59
CA THR A 121 -2.40 16.12 2.80
C THR A 121 -3.21 14.85 2.55
N GLN A 122 -4.54 14.98 2.43
CA GLN A 122 -5.50 13.88 2.41
C GLN A 122 -5.34 12.93 3.63
N LYS A 123 -4.91 13.49 4.76
CA LYS A 123 -4.72 12.83 6.06
C LYS A 123 -5.08 13.80 7.19
N LEU A 124 -5.45 13.26 8.34
CA LEU A 124 -5.65 14.02 9.58
C LEU A 124 -4.76 13.43 10.66
N LYS A 125 -4.08 14.27 11.45
CA LYS A 125 -3.35 13.81 12.64
C LYS A 125 -4.28 13.28 13.72
N GLN A 126 -5.44 13.91 13.90
CA GLN A 126 -6.48 13.50 14.83
C GLN A 126 -7.73 13.08 14.06
N ASP A 127 -7.65 11.91 13.44
CA ASP A 127 -8.73 11.41 12.59
C ASP A 127 -9.85 10.76 13.44
N PRO A 128 -11.07 11.35 13.49
CA PRO A 128 -12.16 10.86 14.34
C PRO A 128 -12.75 9.53 13.88
N ARG A 129 -12.35 9.05 12.69
CA ARG A 129 -12.79 7.76 12.17
C ARG A 129 -12.06 6.59 12.82
N ILE A 130 -10.88 6.82 13.38
CA ILE A 130 -10.02 5.75 13.89
C ILE A 130 -10.54 5.26 15.24
N THR A 131 -10.69 3.95 15.41
CA THR A 131 -11.10 3.37 16.69
C THR A 131 -9.91 3.33 17.68
N PRO A 132 -10.12 3.21 19.00
CA PRO A 132 -9.01 3.06 19.95
C PRO A 132 -8.08 1.88 19.62
N VAL A 133 -8.66 0.74 19.24
CA VAL A 133 -7.91 -0.43 18.73
C VAL A 133 -7.22 -0.08 17.42
N GLY A 134 -7.89 0.65 16.53
CA GLY A 134 -7.32 1.15 15.28
C GLY A 134 -6.07 2.01 15.45
N HIS A 135 -6.03 2.87 16.48
CA HIS A 135 -4.84 3.66 16.80
C HIS A 135 -3.66 2.77 17.17
N PHE A 136 -3.88 1.77 18.03
CA PHE A 136 -2.85 0.80 18.38
C PHE A 136 -2.35 0.03 17.14
N LEU A 137 -3.26 -0.45 16.29
CA LEU A 137 -2.94 -1.19 15.08
C LEU A 137 -2.09 -0.37 14.10
N ARG A 138 -2.44 0.89 13.85
CA ARG A 138 -1.67 1.78 12.95
C ARG A 138 -0.31 2.11 13.50
N LYS A 139 -0.25 2.43 14.80
CA LYS A 139 1.00 2.78 15.48
C LYS A 139 2.02 1.64 15.39
N SER A 140 1.54 0.41 15.61
CA SER A 140 2.34 -0.83 15.52
C SER A 140 2.46 -1.38 14.10
N SER A 141 1.78 -0.80 13.11
CA SER A 141 1.66 -1.31 11.72
C SER A 141 1.09 -2.74 11.62
N LEU A 142 0.43 -3.21 12.68
CA LEU A 142 -0.22 -4.53 12.70
C LEU A 142 -1.45 -4.58 11.78
N ASP A 143 -2.01 -3.42 11.39
CA ASP A 143 -3.10 -3.36 10.42
C ASP A 143 -2.72 -3.89 9.03
N GLU A 144 -1.42 -3.95 8.74
CA GLU A 144 -0.89 -4.32 7.43
C GLU A 144 -0.58 -5.81 7.29
N LEU A 145 -0.63 -6.60 8.36
CA LEU A 145 -0.35 -8.05 8.33
C LEU A 145 -1.18 -8.83 7.28
N PRO A 146 -2.46 -8.52 7.04
CA PRO A 146 -3.23 -9.21 6.00
C PRO A 146 -2.68 -9.01 4.58
N GLN A 147 -1.84 -8.00 4.34
CA GLN A 147 -1.18 -7.80 3.04
C GLN A 147 -0.21 -8.94 2.70
N LEU A 148 0.25 -9.75 3.67
CA LEU A 148 1.04 -10.95 3.37
C LEU A 148 0.26 -11.97 2.53
N TRP A 149 -1.08 -11.95 2.60
CA TRP A 149 -1.92 -12.72 1.66
C TRP A 149 -1.78 -12.22 0.22
N ASN A 150 -1.72 -10.91 0.01
CA ASN A 150 -1.47 -10.33 -1.31
C ASN A 150 -0.08 -10.70 -1.85
N VAL A 151 0.92 -10.81 -0.95
CA VAL A 151 2.23 -11.33 -1.30
C VAL A 151 2.09 -12.78 -1.76
N LEU A 152 1.44 -13.68 -1.02
CA LEU A 152 1.26 -15.08 -1.44
C LEU A 152 0.53 -15.20 -2.78
N ARG A 153 -0.50 -14.40 -3.05
CA ARG A 153 -1.22 -14.41 -4.34
C ARG A 153 -0.42 -13.84 -5.51
N GLY A 154 0.66 -13.11 -5.24
CA GLY A 154 1.52 -12.50 -6.26
C GLY A 154 1.07 -11.13 -6.73
N ASP A 155 0.08 -10.55 -6.05
CA ASP A 155 -0.37 -9.16 -6.23
C ASP A 155 0.72 -8.18 -5.73
N MET A 156 1.42 -8.58 -4.66
CA MET A 156 2.46 -7.78 -3.98
C MET A 156 3.78 -8.56 -3.81
N SER A 157 4.82 -7.84 -3.40
CA SER A 157 6.11 -8.33 -2.92
C SER A 157 6.32 -7.91 -1.47
N ILE A 158 7.29 -8.48 -0.75
CA ILE A 158 7.65 -7.98 0.58
C ILE A 158 8.22 -6.57 0.46
N VAL A 159 9.15 -6.36 -0.48
CA VAL A 159 9.78 -5.07 -0.76
C VAL A 159 9.39 -4.56 -2.13
N GLY A 160 8.87 -3.34 -2.18
CA GLY A 160 8.45 -2.68 -3.41
C GLY A 160 7.77 -1.33 -3.16
N PRO A 161 7.37 -0.64 -4.23
CA PRO A 161 6.66 0.63 -4.12
C PRO A 161 5.39 0.54 -3.29
N ARG A 162 5.02 1.61 -2.59
CA ARG A 162 3.77 1.65 -1.82
C ARG A 162 2.55 1.56 -2.77
N PRO A 163 1.58 0.64 -2.56
CA PRO A 163 0.40 0.54 -3.41
C PRO A 163 -0.46 1.81 -3.33
N MET A 164 -0.73 2.42 -4.49
CA MET A 164 -1.52 3.66 -4.61
C MET A 164 -3.01 3.36 -4.81
N MET A 165 -3.89 4.27 -4.37
CA MET A 165 -5.31 4.21 -4.74
C MET A 165 -5.47 4.47 -6.25
N LEU A 166 -6.57 4.02 -6.84
CA LEU A 166 -6.81 4.17 -8.27
C LEU A 166 -6.87 5.66 -8.68
N GLU A 167 -7.47 6.48 -7.83
CA GLU A 167 -7.62 7.93 -8.02
C GLU A 167 -6.27 8.65 -7.90
N GLN A 168 -5.33 8.09 -7.13
CA GLN A 168 -4.00 8.65 -6.92
C GLN A 168 -3.05 8.37 -8.09
N ALA A 169 -3.39 7.44 -8.97
CA ALA A 169 -2.55 7.07 -10.12
C ALA A 169 -2.23 8.28 -11.03
N GLN A 170 -3.18 9.22 -11.13
CA GLN A 170 -3.04 10.43 -11.96
C GLN A 170 -2.06 11.45 -11.37
N LEU A 171 -1.81 11.39 -10.06
CA LEU A 171 -0.91 12.29 -9.34
C LEU A 171 0.55 11.79 -9.36
N TYR A 172 0.77 10.57 -9.86
CA TYR A 172 2.06 9.89 -9.83
C TYR A 172 2.75 9.96 -11.20
N PRO A 173 3.85 10.71 -11.34
CA PRO A 173 4.49 10.95 -12.65
C PRO A 173 5.47 9.84 -13.07
N GLY A 174 5.81 8.89 -12.19
CA GLY A 174 6.84 7.89 -12.44
C GLY A 174 6.37 6.70 -13.27
N ALA A 175 7.29 6.09 -14.04
CA ALA A 175 7.01 4.86 -14.79
C ALA A 175 7.47 3.58 -14.05
N ASP A 176 8.57 3.65 -13.28
CA ASP A 176 9.22 2.49 -12.63
C ASP A 176 8.29 1.69 -11.72
N TYR A 177 7.34 2.38 -11.08
CA TYR A 177 6.28 1.76 -10.28
C TYR A 177 5.58 0.61 -11.01
N TYR A 178 5.24 0.84 -12.29
CA TYR A 178 4.46 -0.11 -13.08
C TYR A 178 5.26 -1.33 -13.53
N HIS A 179 6.59 -1.30 -13.41
CA HIS A 179 7.44 -2.47 -13.66
C HIS A 179 7.62 -3.34 -12.41
N LEU A 180 7.28 -2.83 -11.23
CA LEU A 180 7.46 -3.49 -9.95
C LEU A 180 6.15 -4.03 -9.38
N ARG A 181 6.24 -5.10 -8.58
CA ARG A 181 5.12 -5.45 -7.68
C ARG A 181 5.14 -4.45 -6.52
N PRO A 182 4.00 -3.87 -6.13
CA PRO A 182 3.94 -3.07 -4.91
C PRO A 182 4.37 -3.87 -3.69
N GLY A 183 4.98 -3.19 -2.72
CA GLY A 183 5.56 -3.77 -1.52
C GLY A 183 4.71 -3.58 -0.28
N VAL A 184 4.85 -4.51 0.67
CA VAL A 184 4.43 -4.29 2.06
C VAL A 184 5.28 -3.16 2.65
N THR A 185 6.60 -3.25 2.46
CA THR A 185 7.55 -2.17 2.74
C THR A 185 8.27 -1.74 1.45
N GLY A 186 9.04 -0.66 1.51
CA GLY A 186 9.74 -0.09 0.38
C GLY A 186 10.67 1.04 0.78
N LEU A 187 11.51 1.46 -0.17
CA LEU A 187 12.54 2.47 0.07
C LEU A 187 11.96 3.80 0.57
N TRP A 188 10.83 4.21 -0.01
CA TRP A 188 10.10 5.38 0.45
C TRP A 188 9.62 5.25 1.91
N GLN A 189 8.98 4.12 2.27
CA GLN A 189 8.44 3.88 3.63
C GLN A 189 9.50 3.99 4.74
N ILE A 190 10.76 3.68 4.44
CA ILE A 190 11.88 3.72 5.41
C ILE A 190 12.71 5.01 5.36
N SER A 191 12.40 5.91 4.42
CA SER A 191 13.18 7.13 4.18
C SER A 191 12.39 8.37 4.58
N ASP A 192 11.20 8.56 4.01
CA ASP A 192 10.42 9.80 4.19
C ASP A 192 8.91 9.53 4.12
N ARG A 193 8.39 8.83 5.13
CA ARG A 193 7.02 8.25 5.16
C ARG A 193 5.89 9.29 5.24
N ASN A 194 6.16 10.49 5.77
CA ASN A 194 5.10 11.41 6.19
C ASN A 194 5.07 12.75 5.44
N ASP A 195 6.19 13.29 4.94
CA ASP A 195 6.26 14.67 4.42
C ASP A 195 6.55 14.77 2.91
N SER A 196 6.38 13.68 2.16
CA SER A 196 6.73 13.64 0.73
C SER A 196 5.52 13.57 -0.21
N THR A 197 5.58 14.39 -1.27
CA THR A 197 4.61 14.43 -2.37
C THR A 197 4.67 13.17 -3.23
N PHE A 198 3.63 12.92 -4.05
CA PHE A 198 3.64 11.80 -5.01
C PHE A 198 4.79 11.89 -6.02
N ALA A 199 5.18 13.10 -6.43
CA ALA A 199 6.36 13.32 -7.27
C ALA A 199 7.66 12.91 -6.54
N ALA A 200 7.81 13.23 -5.25
CA ALA A 200 8.96 12.78 -4.47
C ALA A 200 8.99 11.25 -4.31
N ARG A 201 7.82 10.60 -4.16
CA ARG A 201 7.72 9.13 -4.13
C ARG A 201 8.23 8.49 -5.42
N ALA A 202 7.96 9.11 -6.57
CA ALA A 202 8.43 8.60 -7.86
C ALA A 202 9.95 8.51 -7.93
N ASN A 203 10.67 9.44 -7.30
CA ASN A 203 12.13 9.39 -7.23
C ASN A 203 12.63 8.20 -6.38
N PHE A 204 11.95 7.89 -5.26
CA PHE A 204 12.29 6.72 -4.45
C PHE A 204 12.01 5.41 -5.18
N ASP A 205 10.90 5.33 -5.90
CA ASP A 205 10.53 4.15 -6.67
C ASP A 205 11.50 3.92 -7.85
N ALA A 206 11.88 4.99 -8.57
CA ALA A 206 12.90 4.95 -9.61
C ALA A 206 14.28 4.55 -9.06
N LYS A 207 14.67 5.11 -7.90
CA LYS A 207 15.92 4.73 -7.23
C LYS A 207 15.91 3.26 -6.84
N TYR A 208 14.83 2.79 -6.24
CA TYR A 208 14.68 1.38 -5.86
C TYR A 208 14.71 0.45 -7.08
N ALA A 209 14.07 0.81 -8.19
CA ALA A 209 14.10 0.03 -9.43
C ALA A 209 15.53 -0.12 -9.99
N ASN A 210 16.32 0.96 -9.94
CA ASN A 210 17.71 0.96 -10.37
C ASN A 210 18.63 0.14 -9.46
N GLU A 211 18.44 0.23 -8.14
CA GLU A 211 19.27 -0.42 -7.13
C GLU A 211 18.72 -1.80 -6.69
N LEU A 212 17.79 -2.36 -7.46
CA LEU A 212 17.07 -3.57 -7.10
C LEU A 212 17.99 -4.79 -7.02
N SER A 213 18.19 -5.30 -5.81
CA SER A 213 19.09 -6.41 -5.52
C SER A 213 18.71 -7.08 -4.19
N TRP A 214 19.17 -8.31 -3.99
CA TRP A 214 18.92 -9.06 -2.75
C TRP A 214 19.43 -8.32 -1.50
N SER A 215 20.64 -7.74 -1.56
CA SER A 215 21.22 -6.99 -0.46
C SER A 215 20.43 -5.71 -0.14
N ASN A 216 19.93 -5.02 -1.18
CA ASN A 216 19.10 -3.84 -0.99
C ASN A 216 17.74 -4.19 -0.37
N ASP A 217 17.08 -5.26 -0.83
CA ASP A 217 15.84 -5.76 -0.21
C ASP A 217 16.05 -6.10 1.27
N LEU A 218 17.14 -6.80 1.61
CA LEU A 218 17.46 -7.15 2.99
C LEU A 218 17.71 -5.92 3.86
N SER A 219 18.43 -4.92 3.32
CA SER A 219 18.65 -3.63 3.98
C SER A 219 17.33 -2.89 4.25
N ILE A 220 16.42 -2.88 3.28
CA ILE A 220 15.10 -2.26 3.43
C ILE A 220 14.27 -2.98 4.50
N VAL A 221 14.26 -4.33 4.51
CA VAL A 221 13.56 -5.12 5.55
C VAL A 221 14.13 -4.83 6.93
N ALA A 222 15.46 -4.82 7.09
CA ALA A 222 16.10 -4.53 8.38
C ALA A 222 15.74 -3.12 8.89
N ARG A 223 15.80 -2.10 8.02
CA ARG A 223 15.40 -0.72 8.36
C ARG A 223 13.91 -0.61 8.68
N THR A 224 13.07 -1.41 8.02
CA THR A 224 11.62 -1.46 8.29
C THR A 224 11.36 -1.89 9.73
N VAL A 225 12.07 -2.90 10.24
CA VAL A 225 11.94 -3.33 11.64
C VAL A 225 12.22 -2.17 12.59
N THR A 226 13.30 -1.42 12.36
CA THR A 226 13.62 -0.23 13.17
C THR A 226 12.52 0.84 13.11
N VAL A 227 11.94 1.10 11.94
CA VAL A 227 10.86 2.09 11.77
C VAL A 227 9.58 1.65 12.47
N VAL A 228 9.20 0.37 12.37
CA VAL A 228 8.02 -0.19 13.02
C VAL A 228 8.16 -0.17 14.54
N LEU A 229 9.34 -0.51 15.07
CA LEU A 229 9.62 -0.45 16.51
C LEU A 229 9.52 0.98 17.09
N ARG A 230 9.82 2.01 16.28
CA ARG A 230 9.64 3.42 16.69
C ARG A 230 8.18 3.86 16.77
N CYS A 231 7.22 3.07 16.29
CA CYS A 231 5.80 3.30 16.49
C CYS A 231 5.32 4.71 16.04
N THR A 232 5.73 5.15 14.86
CA THR A 232 5.52 6.52 14.33
C THR A 232 4.26 6.68 13.46
N GLY A 233 3.46 5.62 13.31
CA GLY A 233 2.22 5.67 12.51
C GLY A 233 1.07 6.36 13.24
N TYR A 234 0.26 7.11 12.49
CA TYR A 234 -1.02 7.71 12.91
C TYR A 234 -2.09 7.51 11.81
#